data_AF-Q0EW83-F1
#
_entry.id   AF-Q0EW83-F1
#
_cell.length_a   1.000
_cell.length_b   1.000
_cell.length_c   1.000
_cell.angle_alpha   90.00
_cell.angle_beta   90.00
_cell.angle_gamma   90.00
#
_symmetry.space_group_name_H-M   'P 1'
#
loop_
_entity.id
_entity.type
_entity.pdbx_description
1 polymer ?
#
loop_
_entity_poly.entity_id
_entity_poly.type
_entity_poly.pdbx_seq_one_letter_code
_entity_poly.pdbx_strand_id
1 'polypeptide(L)'
;MKNNMILKKISIANNLKHFEIKEIFELGGFEFSSSQVKAFMAGSQNKNHEKLSDEQFEAFLNGFILYSRGTPDDPALLPRTIENFIIGLIEAGNSAAIDEIQCLIEDAKDNMGTTEKTD
;
A
#
# COMPACT_ATOMS: atom_id res chain seq x y z
N MET A 1 14.67 -9.92 16.93
CA MET A 1 14.48 -9.66 15.48
C MET A 1 14.58 -8.15 15.29
N LYS A 2 15.43 -7.59 14.41
CA LYS A 2 15.56 -6.12 14.27
C LYS A 2 14.46 -5.59 13.34
N ASN A 3 13.84 -4.44 13.65
CA ASN A 3 12.73 -3.84 12.88
C ASN A 3 13.01 -3.74 11.37
N ASN A 4 14.21 -3.32 10.99
CA ASN A 4 14.65 -3.28 9.59
C ASN A 4 14.49 -4.62 8.85
N MET A 5 14.71 -5.75 9.54
CA MET A 5 14.54 -7.07 8.93
C MET A 5 13.06 -7.40 8.72
N ILE A 6 12.19 -7.01 9.65
CA ILE A 6 10.74 -7.22 9.53
C ILE A 6 10.19 -6.33 8.41
N LEU A 7 10.56 -5.05 8.38
CA LEU A 7 10.24 -4.12 7.29
C LEU A 7 10.59 -4.72 5.92
N LYS A 8 11.80 -5.28 5.77
CA LYS A 8 12.21 -5.96 4.52
C LYS A 8 11.34 -7.15 4.17
N LYS A 9 11.03 -8.00 5.15
CA LYS A 9 10.19 -9.19 4.91
C LYS A 9 8.78 -8.78 4.46
N ILE A 10 8.18 -7.79 5.11
CA ILE A 10 6.87 -7.24 4.71
C ILE A 10 6.95 -6.66 3.30
N SER A 11 7.99 -5.87 3.01
CA SER A 11 8.19 -5.25 1.70
C SER A 11 8.28 -6.29 0.58
N ILE A 12 9.08 -7.35 0.78
CA ILE A 12 9.23 -8.43 -0.21
C ILE A 12 7.93 -9.22 -0.34
N ALA A 13 7.29 -9.59 0.78
CA ALA A 13 6.07 -10.40 0.77
C ALA A 13 4.90 -9.71 0.06
N ASN A 14 4.86 -8.37 0.08
CA ASN A 14 3.82 -7.56 -0.57
C ASN A 14 4.30 -6.90 -1.87
N ASN A 15 5.49 -7.26 -2.36
CA ASN A 15 6.10 -6.70 -3.57
C ASN A 15 6.11 -5.14 -3.60
N LEU A 16 6.34 -4.52 -2.44
CA LEU A 16 6.30 -3.07 -2.31
C LEU A 16 7.50 -2.43 -3.04
N LYS A 17 7.17 -1.48 -3.91
CA LYS A 17 8.12 -0.59 -4.56
C LYS A 17 8.63 0.43 -3.56
N HIS A 18 9.79 1.00 -3.87
CA HIS A 18 10.46 1.94 -2.98
C HIS A 18 9.62 3.18 -2.65
N PHE A 19 8.88 3.71 -3.63
CA PHE A 19 8.01 4.87 -3.41
C PHE A 19 6.80 4.53 -2.54
N GLU A 20 6.26 3.31 -2.66
CA GLU A 20 5.13 2.84 -1.84
C GLU A 20 5.56 2.72 -0.37
N ILE A 21 6.77 2.23 -0.10
CA ILE A 21 7.31 2.19 1.28
C ILE A 21 7.40 3.62 1.87
N LYS A 22 7.85 4.60 1.06
CA LYS A 22 7.90 6.00 1.48
C LYS A 22 6.50 6.53 1.79
N GLU A 23 5.56 6.31 0.88
CA GLU A 23 4.16 6.70 1.07
C GLU A 23 3.53 6.05 2.31
N ILE A 24 3.84 4.79 2.59
CA ILE A 24 3.36 4.10 3.79
C ILE A 24 3.87 4.79 5.07
N PHE A 25 5.13 5.22 5.11
CA PHE A 25 5.61 5.99 6.27
C PHE A 25 4.86 7.33 6.40
N GLU A 26 4.58 8.00 5.29
CA GLU A 26 3.86 9.28 5.27
C GLU A 26 2.44 9.13 5.80
N LEU A 27 1.74 8.07 5.39
CA LEU A 27 0.42 7.69 5.94
C LEU A 27 0.49 7.41 7.44
N GLY A 28 1.63 6.90 7.93
CA GLY A 28 1.91 6.68 9.34
C GLY A 28 2.33 7.93 10.12
N GLY A 29 2.40 9.11 9.47
CA GLY A 29 2.79 10.38 10.08
C GLY A 29 4.30 10.64 10.10
N PHE A 30 5.11 9.89 9.35
CA PHE A 30 6.54 10.12 9.20
C PHE A 30 6.92 10.38 7.75
N GLU A 31 7.53 11.54 7.49
CA GLU A 31 8.10 11.83 6.17
C GLU A 31 9.59 11.46 6.15
N PHE A 32 9.97 10.62 5.18
CA PHE A 32 11.37 10.25 4.95
C PHE A 32 11.79 10.52 3.52
N SER A 33 13.05 10.91 3.37
CA SER A 33 13.69 10.97 2.06
C SER A 33 13.90 9.58 1.47
N SER A 34 13.98 9.48 0.14
CA SER A 34 14.30 8.23 -0.55
C SER A 34 15.63 7.62 -0.09
N SER A 35 16.61 8.44 0.29
CA SER A 35 17.88 7.97 0.86
C SER A 35 17.70 7.33 2.23
N GLN A 36 16.88 7.89 3.11
CA GLN A 36 16.60 7.31 4.43
C GLN A 36 15.85 5.99 4.32
N VAL A 37 14.85 5.90 3.45
CA VAL A 37 14.16 4.62 3.20
C VAL A 37 15.14 3.57 2.67
N LYS A 38 16.08 3.94 1.79
CA LYS A 38 17.17 3.03 1.36
C LYS A 38 18.08 2.63 2.52
N ALA A 39 18.40 3.55 3.42
CA ALA A 39 19.22 3.30 4.60
C ALA A 39 18.56 2.29 5.56
N PHE A 40 17.25 2.41 5.80
CA PHE A 40 16.48 1.43 6.58
C PHE A 40 16.47 0.04 5.91
N MET A 41 16.44 0.02 4.58
CA MET A 41 16.45 -1.20 3.76
C MET A 41 17.86 -1.74 3.47
N ALA A 42 18.92 -1.06 3.89
CA ALA A 42 20.30 -1.51 3.69
C ALA A 42 20.65 -2.69 4.60
N GLY A 43 21.55 -3.58 4.16
CA GLY A 43 22.08 -4.66 5.01
C GLY A 43 22.85 -4.12 6.21
N SER A 44 22.90 -4.84 7.33
CA SER A 44 23.48 -4.32 8.58
C SER A 44 24.99 -4.02 8.52
N GLN A 45 25.69 -4.52 7.50
CA GLN A 45 27.12 -4.26 7.25
C GLN A 45 27.33 -3.10 6.26
N ASN A 46 26.25 -2.49 5.74
CA ASN A 46 26.35 -1.37 4.82
C ASN A 46 26.66 -0.08 5.60
N LYS A 47 27.58 0.74 5.09
CA LYS A 47 27.96 2.03 5.69
C LYS A 47 26.80 3.03 5.81
N ASN A 48 25.77 2.90 4.98
CA ASN A 48 24.57 3.72 4.99
C ASN A 48 23.42 3.03 5.75
N HIS A 49 23.67 1.96 6.51
CA HIS A 49 22.63 1.31 7.28
C HIS A 49 22.19 2.18 8.45
N GLU A 50 20.90 2.50 8.48
CA GLU A 50 20.28 3.20 9.58
C GLU A 50 19.31 2.27 10.32
N LYS A 51 19.37 2.30 11.65
CA LYS A 51 18.47 1.52 12.50
C LYS A 51 17.08 2.15 12.45
N LEU A 52 16.07 1.34 12.16
CA LEU A 52 14.68 1.72 12.31
C LEU A 52 14.30 1.60 13.79
N SER A 53 13.83 2.69 14.39
CA SER A 53 13.34 2.71 15.77
C SER A 53 11.99 1.97 15.91
N ASP A 54 11.53 1.78 17.13
CA ASP A 54 10.25 1.11 17.39
C ASP A 54 9.10 2.04 16.99
N GLU A 55 9.21 3.34 17.28
CA GLU A 55 8.22 4.37 16.95
C GLU A 55 8.07 4.54 15.43
N GLN A 56 9.18 4.54 14.69
CA GLN A 56 9.13 4.60 13.22
C GLN A 56 8.53 3.32 12.63
N PHE A 57 8.80 2.17 13.24
CA PHE A 57 8.25 0.90 12.75
C PHE A 57 6.75 0.77 13.06
N GLU A 58 6.31 1.24 14.22
CA GLU A 58 4.89 1.38 14.54
C GLU A 58 4.18 2.27 13.51
N ALA A 59 4.75 3.44 13.22
CA ALA A 59 4.21 4.34 12.20
C ALA A 59 4.10 3.65 10.83
N PHE A 60 5.13 2.91 10.40
CA PHE A 60 5.06 2.11 9.17
C PHE A 60 3.88 1.13 9.19
N LEU A 61 3.66 0.41 10.28
CA LEU A 61 2.58 -0.57 10.38
C LEU A 61 1.20 0.09 10.36
N ASN A 62 1.03 1.23 11.05
CA ASN A 62 -0.20 2.01 11.01
C ASN A 62 -0.47 2.54 9.60
N GLY A 63 0.55 3.11 8.95
CA GLY A 63 0.46 3.55 7.57
C GLY A 63 0.20 2.40 6.60
N PHE A 64 0.72 1.19 6.87
CA PHE A 64 0.51 0.03 6.01
C PHE A 64 -0.94 -0.48 6.07
N ILE A 65 -1.58 -0.36 7.23
CA ILE A 65 -3.02 -0.61 7.38
C ILE A 65 -3.81 0.38 6.51
N LEU A 66 -3.51 1.68 6.59
CA LEU A 66 -4.18 2.70 5.77
C LEU A 66 -3.94 2.48 4.27
N TYR A 67 -2.70 2.18 3.88
CA TYR A 67 -2.32 1.89 2.50
C TYR A 67 -3.12 0.71 1.92
N SER A 68 -3.27 -0.36 2.72
CA SER A 68 -3.87 -1.61 2.27
C SER A 68 -5.39 -1.64 2.38
N ARG A 69 -5.98 -0.95 3.36
CA ARG A 69 -7.41 -1.05 3.69
C ARG A 69 -8.19 0.24 3.48
N GLY A 70 -7.51 1.36 3.25
CA GLY A 70 -8.14 2.68 3.21
C GLY A 70 -8.37 3.26 4.61
N THR A 71 -8.83 4.52 4.64
CA THR A 71 -9.15 5.24 5.87
C THR A 71 -10.56 4.89 6.36
N PRO A 72 -10.77 4.62 7.65
CA PRO A 72 -12.11 4.38 8.20
C PRO A 72 -13.08 5.54 8.00
N ASP A 73 -12.56 6.77 7.97
CA ASP A 73 -13.35 8.00 7.84
C ASP A 73 -13.90 8.20 6.42
N ASP A 74 -13.30 7.56 5.43
CA ASP A 74 -13.72 7.61 4.03
C ASP A 74 -13.65 6.20 3.40
N PRO A 75 -14.65 5.34 3.70
CA PRO A 75 -14.68 3.97 3.20
C PRO A 75 -14.99 3.89 1.70
N ALA A 76 -15.43 4.99 1.08
CA ALA A 76 -15.68 5.06 -0.36
C ALA A 76 -14.39 5.31 -1.16
N LEU A 77 -13.35 5.85 -0.52
CA LEU A 77 -12.05 6.03 -1.13
C LEU A 77 -11.37 4.66 -1.36
N LEU A 78 -10.93 4.43 -2.59
CA LEU A 78 -10.19 3.21 -2.92
C LEU A 78 -8.90 3.13 -2.09
N PRO A 79 -8.60 1.97 -1.47
CA PRO A 79 -7.31 1.77 -0.82
C PRO A 79 -6.16 1.98 -1.81
N ARG A 80 -5.07 2.60 -1.35
CA ARG A 80 -3.95 2.99 -2.21
C ARG A 80 -3.31 1.79 -2.93
N THR A 81 -3.29 0.61 -2.30
CA THR A 81 -2.85 -0.63 -2.97
C THR A 81 -3.63 -0.92 -4.25
N ILE A 82 -4.95 -0.73 -4.23
CA ILE A 82 -5.82 -0.99 -5.38
C ILE A 82 -5.62 0.09 -6.44
N GLU A 83 -5.55 1.35 -6.01
CA GLU A 83 -5.28 2.48 -6.90
C GLU A 83 -3.94 2.31 -7.65
N ASN A 84 -2.85 2.03 -6.93
CA ASN A 84 -1.52 1.82 -7.50
C ASN A 84 -1.47 0.61 -8.44
N PHE A 85 -2.24 -0.45 -8.14
CA PHE A 85 -2.36 -1.61 -9.02
C PHE A 85 -3.03 -1.24 -10.35
N ILE A 86 -4.16 -0.53 -10.30
CA ILE A 86 -4.88 -0.08 -11.51
C ILE A 86 -4.01 0.87 -12.33
N ILE A 87 -3.35 1.84 -11.69
CA ILE A 87 -2.40 2.74 -12.36
C ILE A 87 -1.31 1.92 -13.06
N GLY A 88 -0.74 0.93 -12.39
CA GLY A 88 0.27 0.05 -12.98
C GLY A 88 -0.22 -0.72 -14.21
N LEU A 89 -1.47 -1.17 -14.23
CA LEU A 89 -2.08 -1.80 -15.40
C LEU A 89 -2.24 -0.82 -16.57
N ILE A 90 -2.66 0.41 -16.29
CA ILE A 90 -2.81 1.49 -17.28
C ILE A 90 -1.44 1.83 -17.89
N GLU A 91 -0.43 2.05 -17.06
CA GLU A 91 0.94 2.35 -17.50
C GLU A 91 1.55 1.21 -18.33
N ALA A 92 1.20 -0.04 -18.01
CA ALA A 92 1.60 -1.21 -18.79
C ALA A 92 0.80 -1.40 -20.08
N GLY A 93 -0.25 -0.60 -20.33
CA GLY A 93 -1.12 -0.73 -21.50
C GLY A 93 -1.96 -2.02 -21.50
N ASN A 94 -2.22 -2.61 -20.33
CA ASN A 94 -2.96 -3.86 -20.22
C ASN A 94 -4.48 -3.63 -20.27
N SER A 95 -5.00 -3.21 -21.44
CA SER A 95 -6.41 -2.85 -21.61
C SER A 95 -7.36 -4.00 -21.29
N ALA A 96 -7.00 -5.23 -21.64
CA ALA A 96 -7.83 -6.41 -21.37
C ALA A 96 -8.10 -6.60 -19.86
N ALA A 97 -7.11 -6.38 -19.00
CA ALA A 97 -7.31 -6.45 -17.56
C ALA A 97 -8.19 -5.30 -17.03
N ILE A 98 -8.07 -4.11 -17.62
CA ILE A 98 -8.91 -2.96 -17.25
C ILE A 98 -10.37 -3.20 -17.65
N ASP A 99 -10.60 -3.69 -18.87
CA ASP A 99 -11.94 -4.01 -19.37
C ASP A 99 -12.61 -5.06 -18.47
N GLU A 100 -11.87 -6.11 -18.08
CA GLU A 100 -12.37 -7.14 -17.16
C GLU A 100 -12.74 -6.56 -15.78
N ILE A 101 -11.89 -5.68 -15.22
CA ILE A 101 -12.18 -5.00 -13.95
C ILE A 101 -13.46 -4.15 -14.07
N GLN A 102 -13.65 -3.45 -15.20
CA GLN A 102 -14.87 -2.67 -15.44
C GLN A 102 -16.10 -3.57 -15.50
N CYS A 103 -16.06 -4.67 -16.24
CA CYS A 103 -17.15 -5.66 -16.29
C CYS A 103 -17.51 -6.17 -14.89
N LEU A 104 -16.52 -6.56 -14.08
CA LEU A 104 -16.75 -7.04 -12.72
C LEU A 104 -17.40 -5.99 -11.81
N ILE A 105 -17.04 -4.71 -11.99
CA ILE A 105 -17.65 -3.60 -11.25
C ILE A 105 -19.10 -3.39 -11.68
N GLU A 106 -19.41 -3.49 -12.97
CA GLU A 106 -20.78 -3.41 -13.50
C GLU A 106 -21.65 -4.56 -12.97
N ASP A 107 -21.15 -5.80 -13.06
CA ASP A 107 -21.81 -6.99 -12.51
C ASP A 107 -22.08 -6.85 -11.00
N ALA A 108 -21.14 -6.30 -10.24
CA ALA A 108 -21.31 -6.08 -8.81
C ALA A 108 -22.41 -5.04 -8.52
N LYS A 109 -22.48 -3.95 -9.29
CA LYS A 109 -23.52 -2.92 -9.15
C LYS A 109 -24.91 -3.48 -9.45
N ASP A 110 -25.03 -4.28 -10.51
CA ASP A 110 -26.29 -4.90 -10.90
C ASP A 110 -26.82 -5.85 -9.81
N ASN A 111 -25.91 -6.61 -9.18
CA ASN A 111 -26.27 -7.50 -8.07
C ASN A 111 -26.62 -6.74 -6.77
N MET A 112 -26.02 -5.58 -6.50
CA MET A 112 -26.39 -4.73 -5.35
C MET A 112 -27.74 -4.03 -5.53
N GLY A 113 -28.23 -3.86 -6.76
CA GLY A 113 -29.52 -3.25 -7.09
C GLY A 113 -30.78 -4.04 -6.66
N THR A 114 -30.64 -5.19 -6.00
CA THR A 114 -31.78 -6.05 -5.57
C THR A 114 -32.14 -5.95 -4.09
N THR A 115 -31.53 -5.04 -3.31
CA THR A 115 -31.79 -4.88 -1.86
C THR A 115 -32.53 -3.60 -1.46
N GLU A 116 -33.33 -3.02 -2.36
CA GLU A 116 -34.36 -2.03 -1.98
C GLU A 116 -35.77 -2.61 -2.20
N LYS A 117 -36.29 -3.23 -1.14
CA LYS A 117 -37.70 -3.27 -0.71
C LYS A 117 -37.89 -4.47 0.21
N THR A 118 -38.14 -4.25 1.48
CA THR A 118 -39.41 -4.59 2.16
C THR A 118 -39.33 -4.07 3.59
N ASP A 119 -40.19 -3.09 3.89
CA ASP A 119 -40.81 -2.67 5.17
C ASP A 119 -40.06 -2.77 6.50
#